data_AF-A0A8T3C101-F1
#
_entry.id   AF-A0A8T3C101-F1
#
_cell.length_a   1.000
_cell.length_b   1.000
_cell.length_c   1.000
_cell.angle_alpha   90.00
_cell.angle_beta   90.00
_cell.angle_gamma   90.00
#
_symmetry.space_group_name_H-M   'P 1'
#
loop_
_entity.id
_entity.type
_entity.pdbx_description
1 polymer ?
#
loop_
_entity_poly.entity_id
_entity_poly.type
_entity_poly.pdbx_seq_one_letter_code
_entity_poly.pdbx_strand_id
1 'polypeptide(L)'
;MHYFDGILYVLALPGHVACIDLEKMCSNVIELPEDMKQDASLGNSGGFLHCSINDANELRIWVLKGMKWALKNRVSVSGILKWNGDCRDMSSADFLHHGQFNFLAFHPKEDVVYLWAMGKLMSYDLCKKRFGLVCELGTEKERVQVIQIWLFPYSDNISNCLA
;
A
#
# COMPACT_ATOMS: atom_id res chain seq x y z
N MET A 1 -3.45 -9.59 4.74
CA MET A 1 -3.87 -10.80 3.99
C MET A 1 -4.52 -10.35 2.70
N HIS A 2 -4.32 -11.04 1.59
CA HIS A 2 -4.84 -10.65 0.28
C HIS A 2 -5.15 -11.89 -0.57
N TYR A 3 -6.29 -11.89 -1.28
CA TYR A 3 -6.66 -12.96 -2.20
C TYR A 3 -6.38 -12.52 -3.64
N PHE A 4 -5.65 -13.34 -4.39
CA PHE A 4 -5.34 -13.08 -5.79
C PHE A 4 -5.09 -14.40 -6.52
N ASP A 5 -5.69 -14.56 -7.71
CA ASP A 5 -5.47 -15.71 -8.59
C ASP A 5 -5.64 -17.09 -7.92
N GLY A 6 -6.72 -17.27 -7.14
CA GLY A 6 -7.00 -18.53 -6.44
C GLY A 6 -6.18 -18.77 -5.17
N ILE A 7 -5.22 -17.89 -4.86
CA ILE A 7 -4.30 -18.04 -3.74
C ILE A 7 -4.59 -16.98 -2.68
N LEU A 8 -4.63 -17.43 -1.42
CA LEU A 8 -4.67 -16.55 -0.26
C LEU A 8 -3.24 -16.28 0.23
N TYR A 9 -2.84 -15.02 0.15
CA TYR A 9 -1.53 -14.54 0.60
C TYR A 9 -1.65 -13.92 2.00
N VAL A 10 -0.91 -14.48 2.95
CA VAL A 10 -0.91 -14.05 4.35
C VAL A 10 0.50 -13.60 4.72
N LEU A 11 0.63 -12.35 5.18
CA LEU A 11 1.88 -11.87 5.77
C LEU A 11 2.12 -12.65 7.08
N ALA A 12 3.23 -13.37 7.14
CA ALA A 12 3.64 -14.17 8.28
C ALA A 12 4.95 -13.62 8.86
N LEU A 13 4.98 -13.41 10.17
CA LEU A 13 6.16 -12.90 10.85
C LEU A 13 7.17 -14.03 11.13
N PRO A 14 8.49 -13.75 11.08
CA PRO A 14 9.12 -12.52 10.60
C PRO A 14 9.49 -12.66 9.10
N GLY A 15 8.95 -11.82 8.22
CA GLY A 15 9.52 -11.68 6.87
C GLY A 15 9.05 -12.69 5.82
N HIS A 16 7.89 -13.33 5.97
CA HIS A 16 7.42 -14.34 5.01
C HIS A 16 6.01 -14.05 4.50
N VAL A 17 5.68 -14.63 3.34
CA VAL A 17 4.31 -14.68 2.81
C VAL A 17 3.91 -16.14 2.69
N ALA A 18 2.97 -16.55 3.53
CA ALA A 18 2.30 -17.83 3.37
C ALA A 18 1.32 -17.73 2.20
N CYS A 19 1.45 -18.63 1.24
CA CYS A 19 0.61 -18.74 0.06
C CYS A 19 -0.23 -20.00 0.23
N ILE A 20 -1.55 -19.86 0.33
CA ILE A 20 -2.48 -20.98 0.49
C ILE A 20 -3.28 -21.08 -0.80
N ASP A 21 -3.02 -22.10 -1.60
CA ASP A 21 -3.81 -22.44 -2.78
C ASP A 21 -5.13 -23.04 -2.29
N LEU A 22 -6.23 -22.31 -2.47
CA LEU A 22 -7.54 -22.69 -1.96
C LEU A 22 -8.20 -23.78 -2.80
N GLU A 23 -7.77 -23.97 -4.06
CA GLU A 23 -8.29 -25.01 -4.94
C GLU A 23 -7.61 -26.35 -4.65
N LYS A 24 -6.27 -26.33 -4.54
CA LYS A 24 -5.47 -27.54 -4.28
C LYS A 24 -5.34 -27.87 -2.79
N MET A 25 -5.79 -26.98 -1.91
CA MET A 25 -5.64 -27.09 -0.46
C MET A 25 -4.18 -27.34 -0.04
N CYS A 26 -3.24 -26.67 -0.70
CA CYS A 26 -1.81 -26.78 -0.42
C CYS A 26 -1.22 -25.41 -0.05
N SER A 27 -0.08 -25.43 0.63
CA SER A 27 0.59 -24.22 1.07
C SER A 27 2.03 -24.15 0.59
N ASN A 28 2.50 -22.93 0.37
CA ASN A 28 3.87 -22.61 0.07
C ASN A 28 4.27 -21.35 0.85
N VAL A 29 5.57 -21.11 0.97
CA VAL A 29 6.10 -19.93 1.66
C VAL A 29 7.07 -19.23 0.73
N ILE A 30 6.92 -17.91 0.64
CA ILE A 30 7.83 -17.04 -0.10
C ILE A 30 8.45 -16.08 0.90
N GLU A 31 9.77 -15.94 0.88
CA GLU A 31 10.46 -14.91 1.66
C GLU A 31 10.04 -13.53 1.16
N LEU A 32 9.81 -12.59 2.07
CA LEU A 32 9.64 -11.18 1.70
C LEU A 32 10.95 -10.65 1.12
N PRO A 33 10.88 -9.62 0.24
CA PRO A 33 12.09 -9.08 -0.36
C PRO A 33 13.05 -8.49 0.67
N GLU A 34 12.55 -8.11 1.84
CA GLU A 34 13.28 -7.48 2.93
C GLU A 34 12.70 -7.90 4.28
N ASP A 35 13.54 -7.94 5.31
CA ASP A 35 13.11 -8.23 6.67
C ASP A 35 12.07 -7.21 7.15
N MET A 36 10.94 -7.72 7.65
CA MET A 36 9.88 -6.89 8.23
C MET A 36 10.35 -6.25 9.54
N LYS A 37 10.87 -5.02 9.45
CA LYS A 37 11.03 -4.14 10.61
C LYS A 37 9.79 -3.26 10.85
N GLN A 38 8.94 -3.08 9.84
CA GLN A 38 7.84 -2.10 9.79
C GLN A 38 6.67 -2.58 8.92
N ASP A 39 5.67 -1.71 8.74
CA ASP A 39 4.42 -1.90 8.00
C ASP A 39 4.65 -2.36 6.56
N ALA A 40 4.26 -3.60 6.26
CA ALA A 40 4.11 -4.07 4.90
C ALA A 40 2.66 -4.35 4.57
N SER A 41 2.30 -4.17 3.31
CA SER A 41 0.97 -4.48 2.78
C SER A 41 1.08 -5.29 1.50
N LEU A 42 0.11 -6.17 1.28
CA LEU A 42 -0.04 -6.95 0.05
C LEU A 42 -1.27 -6.46 -0.71
N GLY A 43 -1.19 -6.49 -2.03
CA GLY A 43 -2.34 -6.25 -2.90
C GLY A 43 -2.04 -6.61 -4.35
N ASN A 44 -3.07 -6.60 -5.18
CA ASN A 44 -2.95 -6.82 -6.61
C ASN A 44 -3.01 -5.49 -7.36
N SER A 45 -2.17 -5.35 -8.37
CA SER A 45 -2.15 -4.21 -9.28
C SER A 45 -1.63 -4.67 -10.63
N GLY A 46 -2.26 -4.23 -11.72
CA GLY A 46 -1.84 -4.59 -13.09
C GLY A 46 -1.78 -6.10 -13.37
N GLY A 47 -2.56 -6.92 -12.66
CA GLY A 47 -2.55 -8.38 -12.82
C GLY A 47 -1.38 -9.09 -12.15
N PHE A 48 -0.68 -8.44 -11.21
CA PHE A 48 0.38 -9.07 -10.43
C PHE A 48 0.19 -8.81 -8.93
N LEU A 49 0.66 -9.75 -8.11
CA LEU A 49 0.79 -9.53 -6.68
C LEU A 49 1.92 -8.53 -6.40
N HIS A 50 1.63 -7.56 -5.56
CA HIS A 50 2.56 -6.54 -5.11
C HIS A 50 2.68 -6.56 -3.60
N CYS A 51 3.84 -6.10 -3.13
CA CYS A 51 4.11 -5.83 -1.73
C CYS A 51 4.64 -4.41 -1.59
N SER A 52 4.09 -3.66 -0.65
CA SER A 52 4.66 -2.38 -0.21
C SER A 52 5.37 -2.58 1.11
N ILE A 53 6.58 -2.03 1.24
CA ILE A 53 7.34 -2.00 2.49
C ILE A 53 7.71 -0.53 2.75
N ASN A 54 7.37 -0.03 3.93
CA ASN A 54 7.75 1.30 4.38
C ASN A 54 8.83 1.17 5.46
N ASP A 55 9.89 1.98 5.38
CA ASP A 55 10.94 2.02 6.40
C ASP A 55 11.07 3.40 7.09
N ALA A 56 9.99 4.18 7.03
CA ALA A 56 9.86 5.55 7.50
C ALA A 56 10.50 6.62 6.59
N ASN A 57 11.45 6.25 5.72
CA ASN A 57 12.11 7.18 4.79
C ASN A 57 11.67 6.98 3.34
N GLU A 58 11.44 5.73 2.95
CA GLU A 58 11.00 5.35 1.62
C GLU A 58 9.90 4.30 1.65
N LEU A 59 8.93 4.48 0.77
CA LEU A 59 8.02 3.43 0.36
C LEU A 59 8.63 2.67 -0.80
N ARG A 60 8.91 1.39 -0.59
CA ARG A 60 9.37 0.45 -1.61
C ARG A 60 8.22 -0.40 -2.08
N ILE A 61 8.07 -0.50 -3.40
CA ILE A 61 7.01 -1.27 -4.04
C ILE A 61 7.65 -2.39 -4.84
N TRP A 62 7.30 -3.61 -4.48
CA TRP A 62 7.79 -4.85 -5.05
C TRP A 62 6.67 -5.53 -5.83
N VAL A 63 7.03 -6.21 -6.91
CA VAL A 63 6.12 -7.06 -7.68
C VAL A 63 6.63 -8.50 -7.64
N LEU A 64 5.74 -9.46 -7.41
CA LEU A 64 6.07 -10.87 -7.46
C LEU A 64 6.04 -11.35 -8.91
N LYS A 65 7.15 -11.87 -9.40
CA LYS A 65 7.27 -12.48 -10.73
C LYS A 65 7.70 -13.94 -10.56
N GLY A 66 6.77 -14.87 -10.82
CA GLY A 66 6.95 -16.27 -10.45
C GLY A 66 7.06 -16.40 -8.93
N MET A 67 8.22 -16.84 -8.43
CA MET A 67 8.50 -16.98 -6.99
C MET A 67 9.54 -15.98 -6.48
N LYS A 68 9.83 -14.92 -7.23
CA LYS A 68 10.85 -13.92 -6.86
C LYS A 68 10.28 -12.51 -6.85
N TRP A 69 10.63 -11.75 -5.84
CA TRP A 69 10.30 -10.34 -5.75
C TRP A 69 11.25 -9.52 -6.62
N ALA A 70 10.68 -8.56 -7.35
CA ALA A 70 11.44 -7.56 -8.10
C ALA A 70 11.02 -6.17 -7.63
N LEU A 71 11.99 -5.30 -7.34
CA LEU A 71 11.71 -3.93 -6.97
C LEU A 71 11.15 -3.18 -8.19
N LYS A 72 9.90 -2.71 -8.08
CA LYS A 72 9.22 -1.97 -9.14
C LYS A 72 9.44 -0.47 -8.98
N ASN A 73 9.33 0.04 -7.75
CA ASN A 73 9.46 1.47 -7.50
C ASN A 73 9.97 1.80 -6.09
N ARG A 74 10.53 3.00 -5.94
CA ARG A 74 10.97 3.63 -4.70
C ARG A 74 10.41 5.04 -4.65
N VAL A 75 9.71 5.35 -3.57
CA VAL A 75 9.10 6.66 -3.35
C VAL A 75 9.63 7.20 -2.03
N SER A 76 10.45 8.25 -2.08
CA SER A 76 10.95 8.87 -0.86
C SER A 76 9.84 9.69 -0.20
N VAL A 77 9.73 9.60 1.13
CA VAL A 77 8.81 10.44 1.91
C VAL A 77 9.12 11.92 1.65
N SER A 78 10.40 12.29 1.59
CA SER A 78 10.85 13.65 1.21
C SER A 78 10.36 14.10 -0.18
N GLY A 79 10.20 13.17 -1.13
CA GLY A 79 9.66 13.45 -2.46
C GLY A 79 8.17 13.75 -2.42
N ILE A 80 7.43 13.04 -1.55
CA ILE A 80 6.01 13.30 -1.27
C ILE A 80 5.86 14.70 -0.65
N LEU A 81 6.75 15.05 0.29
CA LEU A 81 6.72 16.36 0.97
C LEU A 81 6.92 17.52 0.01
N LYS A 82 7.92 17.40 -0.87
CA LYS A 82 8.21 18.40 -1.89
C LYS A 82 7.05 18.59 -2.85
N TRP A 83 6.40 17.50 -3.26
CA TRP A 83 5.24 17.58 -4.13
C TRP A 83 4.08 18.33 -3.46
N ASN A 84 3.90 18.18 -2.15
CA ASN A 84 2.83 18.83 -1.41
C ASN A 84 3.00 20.35 -1.23
N GLY A 85 4.16 20.92 -1.56
CA GLY A 85 4.40 22.37 -1.56
C GLY A 85 4.58 23.04 -0.19
N ASP A 86 4.23 22.37 0.91
CA ASP A 86 4.17 22.96 2.26
C ASP A 86 5.43 22.82 3.11
N CYS A 87 6.46 22.09 2.65
CA CYS A 87 7.61 21.78 3.49
C CYS A 87 8.81 22.69 3.20
N ARG A 88 8.83 23.91 3.75
CA ARG A 88 10.08 24.69 3.82
C ARG A 88 10.95 24.36 5.03
N ASP A 89 10.41 23.82 6.13
CA ASP A 89 11.21 23.67 7.36
C ASP A 89 10.95 22.38 8.18
N MET A 90 10.18 21.41 7.68
CA MET A 90 9.86 20.19 8.45
C MET A 90 10.88 19.09 8.23
N SER A 91 11.52 18.60 9.29
CA SER A 91 12.47 17.49 9.21
C SER A 91 11.73 16.16 8.96
N SER A 92 12.40 15.18 8.36
CA SER A 92 11.83 13.84 8.17
C SER A 92 11.44 13.15 9.48
N ALA A 93 12.06 13.54 10.61
CA ALA A 93 11.75 13.04 11.94
C ALA A 93 10.42 13.61 12.47
N ASP A 94 10.16 14.90 12.28
CA ASP A 94 8.91 15.55 12.73
C ASP A 94 7.68 14.97 12.00
N PHE A 95 7.86 14.61 10.73
CA PHE A 95 6.82 14.03 9.89
C PHE A 95 6.35 12.64 10.36
N LEU A 96 7.27 11.85 10.92
CA LEU A 96 6.99 10.51 11.42
C LEU A 96 6.24 10.51 12.76
N HIS A 97 6.48 11.52 13.60
CA HIS A 97 5.79 11.67 14.88
C HIS A 97 4.32 12.10 14.73
N HIS A 98 3.92 12.65 13.59
CA HIS A 98 2.57 13.15 13.36
C HIS A 98 1.65 12.21 12.56
N GLY A 99 2.08 10.97 12.24
CA GLY A 99 1.23 10.02 11.50
C GLY A 99 0.87 10.50 10.08
N GLN A 100 1.74 11.30 9.48
CA GLN A 100 1.45 12.07 8.28
C GLN A 100 1.76 11.34 6.97
N PHE A 101 2.20 10.08 6.97
CA PHE A 101 2.35 9.27 5.75
C PHE A 101 1.91 7.83 5.99
N ASN A 102 0.91 7.35 5.26
CA ASN A 102 0.48 5.97 5.29
C ASN A 102 0.25 5.44 3.87
N PHE A 103 0.75 4.23 3.60
CA PHE A 103 0.27 3.46 2.45
C PHE A 103 -1.16 2.99 2.73
N LEU A 104 -2.06 3.14 1.76
CA LEU A 104 -3.45 2.73 1.93
C LEU A 104 -3.78 1.50 1.09
N ALA A 105 -3.56 1.57 -0.22
CA ALA A 105 -4.01 0.52 -1.13
C ALA A 105 -3.29 0.55 -2.48
N PHE A 106 -3.29 -0.61 -3.14
CA PHE A 106 -3.02 -0.74 -4.56
C PHE A 106 -4.32 -0.52 -5.35
N HIS A 107 -4.24 0.15 -6.51
CA HIS A 107 -5.37 0.17 -7.44
C HIS A 107 -5.48 -1.21 -8.13
N PRO A 108 -6.68 -1.82 -8.15
CA PRO A 108 -6.83 -3.23 -8.55
C PRO A 108 -6.52 -3.50 -10.03
N LYS A 109 -6.64 -2.48 -10.89
CA LYS A 109 -6.48 -2.61 -12.35
C LYS A 109 -5.30 -1.83 -12.93
N GLU A 110 -4.95 -0.72 -12.30
CA GLU A 110 -3.95 0.20 -12.82
C GLU A 110 -2.72 0.17 -11.92
N ASP A 111 -1.58 0.53 -12.50
CA ASP A 111 -0.31 0.65 -11.79
C ASP A 111 -0.27 1.95 -10.96
N VAL A 112 -1.18 2.05 -9.99
CA VAL A 112 -1.36 3.19 -9.11
C VAL A 112 -1.43 2.71 -7.66
N VAL A 113 -0.85 3.47 -6.75
CA VAL A 113 -1.03 3.29 -5.31
C VAL A 113 -1.67 4.51 -4.68
N TYR A 114 -2.46 4.30 -3.63
CA TYR A 114 -3.07 5.34 -2.84
C TYR A 114 -2.31 5.52 -1.54
N LEU A 115 -2.01 6.76 -1.23
CA LEU A 115 -1.24 7.18 -0.08
C LEU A 115 -2.03 8.25 0.66
N TRP A 116 -1.95 8.22 1.97
CA TRP A 116 -2.35 9.33 2.81
C TRP A 116 -1.11 10.12 3.15
N ALA A 117 -1.09 11.42 2.88
CA ALA A 117 -0.12 12.29 3.53
C ALA A 117 -0.63 13.70 3.80
N MET A 118 -0.30 14.26 4.97
CA MET A 118 -0.65 15.65 5.33
C MET A 118 -2.12 16.03 5.12
N GLY A 119 -3.06 15.17 5.54
CA GLY A 119 -4.50 15.43 5.34
C GLY A 119 -4.99 15.21 3.91
N LYS A 120 -4.10 14.82 3.00
CA LYS A 120 -4.41 14.62 1.58
C LYS A 120 -4.38 13.15 1.24
N LEU A 121 -5.43 12.71 0.57
CA LEU A 121 -5.45 11.46 -0.16
C LEU A 121 -4.83 11.72 -1.54
N MET A 122 -3.76 11.00 -1.83
CA MET A 122 -3.04 11.12 -3.10
C MET A 122 -2.94 9.78 -3.80
N SER A 123 -2.85 9.84 -5.12
CA SER A 123 -2.49 8.71 -5.98
C SER A 123 -1.05 8.88 -6.43
N TYR A 124 -0.37 7.77 -6.64
CA TYR A 124 0.95 7.74 -7.24
C TYR A 124 0.98 6.72 -8.37
N ASP A 125 1.13 7.22 -9.59
CA ASP A 125 1.26 6.40 -10.80
C ASP A 125 2.67 5.81 -10.85
N LEU A 126 2.75 4.47 -10.74
CA LEU A 126 4.01 3.73 -10.68
C LEU A 126 4.77 3.75 -12.00
N CYS A 127 4.07 3.90 -13.12
CA CYS A 127 4.66 3.92 -14.46
C CYS A 127 5.19 5.31 -14.78
N LYS A 128 4.36 6.35 -14.58
CA LYS A 128 4.71 7.75 -14.85
C LYS A 128 5.56 8.36 -13.75
N LYS A 129 5.64 7.72 -12.58
CA LYS A 129 6.31 8.21 -11.36
C LYS A 129 5.84 9.58 -10.95
N ARG A 130 4.52 9.79 -10.96
CA ARG A 130 3.88 11.08 -10.70
C ARG A 130 2.80 10.96 -9.65
N PHE A 131 2.76 11.94 -8.78
CA PHE A 131 1.68 12.11 -7.81
C PHE A 131 0.49 12.84 -8.45
N GLY A 132 -0.70 12.45 -8.02
CA GLY A 132 -1.95 13.15 -8.27
C GLY A 132 -2.69 13.38 -6.96
N LEU A 133 -3.31 14.54 -6.80
CA LEU A 133 -4.24 14.76 -5.69
C LEU A 133 -5.55 14.02 -6.01
N VAL A 134 -6.01 13.19 -5.08
CA VAL A 134 -7.34 12.54 -5.19
C VAL A 134 -8.36 13.36 -4.42
N CYS A 135 -8.05 13.69 -3.16
CA CYS A 135 -8.90 14.48 -2.29
C CYS A 135 -8.07 15.17 -1.21
N GLU A 136 -8.47 16.37 -0.80
CA GLU A 136 -7.98 17.04 0.40
C GLU A 136 -9.09 17.00 1.43
N LEU A 137 -8.85 16.29 2.54
CA LEU A 137 -9.75 16.23 3.67
C LEU A 137 -9.25 17.24 4.70
N GLY A 138 -10.16 18.08 5.18
CA GLY A 138 -9.89 19.39 5.78
C GLY A 138 -8.81 19.47 6.87
N THR A 139 -8.35 20.69 7.12
CA THR A 139 -7.30 21.00 8.10
C THR A 139 -7.77 20.79 9.54
N GLU A 140 -6.88 20.17 10.35
CA GLU A 140 -6.76 19.96 11.81
C GLU A 140 -7.95 20.07 12.80
N LYS A 141 -9.03 20.78 12.50
CA LYS A 141 -10.21 20.91 13.36
C LYS A 141 -11.17 19.72 13.27
N GLU A 142 -11.07 18.91 12.23
CA GLU A 142 -11.79 17.65 12.10
C GLU A 142 -10.79 16.50 12.20
N ARG A 143 -10.94 15.63 13.20
CA ARG A 143 -10.12 14.42 13.31
C ARG A 143 -10.51 13.47 12.18
N VAL A 144 -9.81 13.57 11.04
CA VAL A 144 -10.02 12.67 9.90
C VAL A 144 -9.53 11.28 10.31
N GLN A 145 -10.46 10.34 10.43
CA GLN A 145 -10.15 8.92 10.61
C GLN A 145 -10.23 8.22 9.26
N VAL A 146 -9.10 7.67 8.80
CA VAL A 146 -9.09 6.78 7.65
C VAL A 146 -9.35 5.37 8.16
N ILE A 147 -10.52 4.82 7.83
CA ILE A 147 -10.89 3.44 8.18
C ILE A 147 -10.67 2.57 6.95
N GLN A 148 -9.70 1.66 7.01
CA GLN A 148 -9.49 0.65 5.97
C GLN A 148 -10.40 -0.54 6.23
N ILE A 149 -11.41 -0.72 5.39
CA ILE A 149 -12.36 -1.85 5.48
C ILE A 149 -11.95 -2.91 4.45
N TRP A 150 -11.71 -4.14 4.92
CA TRP A 150 -11.46 -5.29 4.06
C TRP A 150 -12.80 -5.88 3.61
N LEU A 151 -13.15 -5.61 2.36
CA LEU A 151 -14.34 -6.19 1.75
C LEU A 151 -13.96 -7.51 1.08
N PHE A 152 -14.32 -8.62 1.71
CA PHE A 152 -14.20 -9.93 1.09
C PHE A 152 -15.39 -10.14 0.13
N PRO A 153 -15.15 -10.52 -1.13
CA PRO A 153 -16.23 -10.82 -2.07
C PRO A 153 -16.82 -12.19 -1.73
N TYR A 154 -17.57 -12.28 -0.63
CA TYR A 154 -18.40 -13.44 -0.29
C TYR A 154 -19.88 -13.19 -0.50
N SER A 155 -20.27 -12.00 -0.95
CA SER A 155 -21.67 -11.74 -1.31
C SER A 155 -21.78 -10.69 -2.41
N ASP A 156 -22.67 -10.94 -3.36
CA ASP A 156 -23.09 -10.00 -4.42
C ASP A 156 -23.74 -8.70 -3.87
N ASN A 157 -23.87 -8.59 -2.54
CA ASN A 157 -24.56 -7.51 -1.83
C ASN A 157 -23.69 -6.27 -1.56
N ILE A 158 -22.40 -6.26 -1.91
CA ILE A 158 -21.53 -5.07 -1.72
C ILE A 158 -21.82 -3.98 -2.77
N SER A 159 -22.60 -4.29 -3.81
CA SER A 159 -23.13 -3.28 -4.74
C SER A 159 -24.02 -2.22 -4.06
N ASN A 160 -24.52 -2.47 -2.84
CA ASN A 160 -25.47 -1.59 -2.14
C ASN A 160 -24.85 -0.71 -1.03
N CYS A 161 -23.52 -0.70 -0.83
CA CYS A 161 -22.91 0.13 0.23
C CYS A 161 -22.61 1.57 -0.19
N LEU A 162 -22.89 1.96 -1.44
CA LEU A 162 -22.68 3.32 -1.96
C LEU A 162 -23.86 3.84 -2.80
N ALA A 163 -25.07 3.32 -2.57
CA ALA A 163 -26.31 3.86 -3.13
C ALA A 163 -27.02 4.77 -2.11
#